data_AF-A0A1Y2G2A0-F1
#
_entry.id   AF-A0A1Y2G2A0-F1
#
_cell.length_a   1.000
_cell.length_b   1.000
_cell.length_c   1.000
_cell.angle_alpha   90.00
_cell.angle_beta   90.00
_cell.angle_gamma   90.00
#
_symmetry.space_group_name_H-M   'P 1'
#
loop_
_entity.id
_entity.type
_entity.pdbx_description
1 polymer ?
#
loop_
_entity_poly.entity_id
_entity_poly.type
_entity_poly.pdbx_seq_one_letter_code
_entity_poly.pdbx_strand_id
1 'polypeptide(L)' 'MAKSKTSPTIKKTKSSKDKDDDKPKSAWHTYYSAKMTELKSEYPDMDGAERRAKACEIWKTHPDNPKRSK' A
#
# COMPACT_ATOMS: atom_id res chain seq x y z
N MET A 1 16.04 11.55 52.90
CA MET A 1 16.58 10.41 52.13
C MET A 1 15.79 10.25 50.85
N ALA A 2 16.42 10.48 49.69
CA ALA A 2 15.81 10.40 48.37
C ALA A 2 15.59 8.94 47.95
N LYS A 3 14.44 8.64 47.32
CA LYS A 3 14.22 7.39 46.58
C LYS A 3 13.58 7.72 45.23
N SER A 4 14.44 8.11 44.29
CA SER A 4 14.13 8.22 42.87
C SER A 4 13.79 6.84 42.32
N LYS A 5 12.55 6.63 41.88
CA LYS A 5 12.11 5.42 41.19
C LYS A 5 11.88 5.74 39.71
N THR A 6 12.90 5.37 38.94
CA THR A 6 12.92 4.80 37.61
C THR A 6 11.61 4.74 36.80
N SER A 7 11.65 5.41 35.65
CA SER A 7 10.87 5.38 34.39
C SER A 7 9.78 4.31 34.15
N PRO A 8 8.88 4.60 33.19
CA PRO A 8 9.09 3.98 31.88
C PRO A 8 9.10 5.00 30.73
N THR A 9 10.20 4.95 29.98
CA THR A 9 10.38 5.52 28.66
C THR A 9 9.26 5.00 27.76
N ILE A 10 8.34 5.86 27.37
CA ILE A 10 7.34 5.57 26.34
C ILE A 10 8.13 5.28 25.06
N LYS A 11 8.23 3.99 24.74
CA LYS A 11 8.75 3.49 23.46
C LYS A 11 7.83 4.04 22.38
N LYS A 12 8.19 5.19 21.82
CA LYS A 12 7.70 5.68 20.54
C LYS A 12 8.02 4.58 19.55
N THR A 13 7.04 3.73 19.26
CA THR A 13 7.14 2.70 18.23
C THR A 13 7.45 3.42 16.94
N LYS A 14 8.74 3.42 16.60
CA LYS A 14 9.24 3.70 15.26
C LYS A 14 8.67 2.56 14.43
N SER A 15 7.42 2.69 13.99
CA SER A 15 6.90 1.83 12.93
C SER A 15 7.80 2.11 11.75
N SER A 16 8.70 1.17 11.48
CA SER A 16 9.63 1.18 10.37
C SER A 16 8.85 1.35 9.08
N LYS A 17 8.62 2.60 8.69
CA LYS A 17 8.65 3.00 7.29
C LYS A 17 10.03 2.59 6.78
N ASP A 18 10.07 2.08 5.55
CA ASP A 18 11.29 1.84 4.77
C ASP A 18 11.82 0.40 4.80
N LYS A 19 11.13 -0.51 4.09
CA LYS A 19 11.74 -1.65 3.37
C LYS A 19 10.82 -2.11 2.24
N ASP A 20 10.53 -1.22 1.27
CA ASP A 20 10.12 -1.66 -0.09
C ASP A 20 10.27 -0.54 -1.15
N ASP A 21 11.14 0.46 -0.93
CA ASP A 21 11.34 1.54 -1.91
C ASP A 21 12.53 1.29 -2.87
N ASP A 22 13.31 0.23 -2.64
CA ASP A 22 14.50 -0.13 -3.44
C ASP A 22 14.27 -1.36 -4.35
N LYS A 23 13.06 -1.50 -4.88
CA LYS A 23 12.84 -2.33 -6.07
C LYS A 23 12.19 -1.45 -7.13
N PRO A 24 12.55 -1.59 -8.41
CA PRO A 24 11.80 -0.94 -9.47
C PRO A 24 10.34 -1.38 -9.31
N LYS A 25 9.49 -0.45 -8.85
CA LYS A 25 8.04 -0.69 -8.73
C LYS A 25 7.59 -1.10 -10.12
N SER A 26 7.19 -2.35 -10.26
CA SER A 26 6.67 -2.87 -11.51
C SER A 26 5.56 -1.94 -12.00
N ALA A 27 5.43 -1.75 -13.30
CA ALA A 27 4.33 -1.03 -13.96
C ALA A 27 2.96 -1.29 -13.27
N TRP A 28 2.73 -2.55 -12.89
CA TRP A 28 1.57 -2.98 -12.10
C TRP A 28 1.44 -2.29 -10.74
N HIS A 29 2.50 -2.16 -9.95
CA HIS A 29 2.44 -1.52 -8.62
C HIS A 29 2.12 -0.02 -8.71
N THR A 30 2.72 0.68 -9.69
CA THR A 30 2.44 2.10 -9.93
C THR A 30 0.98 2.30 -10.34
N TYR A 31 0.50 1.50 -11.31
CA TYR A 31 -0.90 1.52 -11.72
C TYR A 31 -1.84 1.15 -10.56
N TYR A 32 -1.55 0.06 -9.84
CA TYR A 32 -2.40 -0.46 -8.78
C TYR A 32 -2.56 0.52 -7.62
N SER A 33 -1.48 1.18 -7.19
CA SER A 33 -1.56 2.18 -6.11
C SER A 33 -2.38 3.40 -6.50
N ALA A 34 -2.22 3.91 -7.73
CA ALA A 34 -3.04 4.99 -8.27
C ALA A 34 -4.52 4.56 -8.37
N LYS A 35 -4.78 3.39 -8.95
CA LYS A 35 -6.15 2.89 -9.19
C LYS A 35 -6.88 2.53 -7.90
N MET A 36 -6.19 1.96 -6.91
CA MET A 36 -6.77 1.69 -5.59
C MET A 36 -7.16 2.97 -4.86
N THR A 37 -6.39 4.04 -5.02
CA THR A 37 -6.69 5.36 -4.43
C THR A 37 -7.90 6.00 -5.11
N GLU A 38 -7.97 5.92 -6.44
CA GLU A 38 -9.12 6.37 -7.23
C GLU A 38 -10.39 5.59 -6.86
N LEU A 39 -10.33 4.25 -6.89
CA LEU A 39 -11.45 3.39 -6.52
C LEU A 39 -11.88 3.56 -5.06
N LYS A 40 -10.96 3.88 -4.15
CA LYS A 40 -11.29 4.20 -2.75
C LYS A 40 -12.05 5.52 -2.63
N SER A 41 -11.72 6.47 -3.48
CA SER A 41 -12.36 7.80 -3.48
C SER A 41 -13.73 7.75 -4.16
N GLU A 42 -13.86 6.96 -5.23
CA GLU A 42 -15.11 6.74 -5.96
C GLU A 42 -16.06 5.77 -5.24
N TYR A 43 -15.51 4.73 -4.62
CA TYR A 43 -16.25 3.72 -3.87
C TYR A 43 -15.65 3.53 -2.46
N PRO A 44 -15.88 4.48 -1.54
CA PRO A 44 -15.37 4.40 -0.17
C PRO A 44 -15.95 3.23 0.62
N ASP A 45 -17.17 2.81 0.27
CA ASP A 45 -17.90 1.70 0.89
C ASP A 45 -17.55 0.31 0.29
N MET A 46 -16.93 0.29 -0.90
CA MET A 46 -16.56 -0.96 -1.56
C MET A 46 -15.42 -1.65 -0.81
N ASP A 47 -15.52 -2.96 -0.63
CA ASP A 47 -14.53 -3.74 0.10
C ASP A 47 -13.14 -3.66 -0.55
N GLY A 48 -12.10 -3.76 0.27
CA GLY A 48 -10.71 -3.71 -0.20
C GLY A 48 -10.37 -4.84 -1.17
N ALA A 49 -10.95 -6.02 -0.99
CA ALA A 49 -10.78 -7.16 -1.89
C ALA A 49 -11.47 -6.92 -3.23
N GLU A 50 -12.68 -6.34 -3.23
CA GLU A 50 -13.40 -6.00 -4.46
C GLU A 50 -12.68 -4.92 -5.26
N ARG A 51 -12.17 -3.87 -4.61
CA ARG A 51 -11.34 -2.86 -5.28
C ARG A 51 -10.07 -3.45 -5.89
N ARG A 52 -9.44 -4.40 -5.17
CA ARG A 52 -8.28 -5.11 -5.68
C ARG A 52 -8.62 -5.96 -6.90
N ALA A 53 -9.73 -6.71 -6.86
CA ALA A 53 -10.20 -7.51 -7.98
C ALA A 53 -10.47 -6.63 -9.20
N LYS A 54 -11.19 -5.52 -9.01
CA LYS A 54 -11.47 -4.53 -10.07
C LYS A 54 -10.20 -3.93 -10.66
N ALA A 55 -9.23 -3.53 -9.83
CA ALA A 55 -7.93 -3.05 -10.30
C ALA A 55 -7.14 -4.11 -11.09
N CYS A 56 -7.16 -5.37 -10.66
CA CYS A 56 -6.56 -6.50 -11.38
C CYS A 56 -7.24 -6.73 -12.74
N GLU A 57 -8.56 -6.68 -12.81
CA GLU A 57 -9.30 -6.86 -14.07
C GLU A 57 -9.00 -5.76 -15.08
N ILE A 58 -8.99 -4.50 -14.63
CA ILE A 58 -8.65 -3.37 -15.50
C ILE A 58 -7.18 -3.47 -15.95
N TRP A 59 -6.28 -3.96 -15.10
CA TRP A 59 -4.89 -4.17 -15.50
C TRP A 59 -4.69 -5.27 -16.54
N LYS A 60 -5.50 -6.34 -16.53
CA LYS A 60 -5.44 -7.36 -17.58
C LYS A 60 -5.64 -6.76 -18.97
N THR A 61 -6.48 -5.74 -19.09
CA THR A 61 -6.77 -5.06 -20.37
C THR A 61 -5.91 -3.81 -20.60
N HIS A 62 -5.19 -3.35 -19.58
CA HIS A 62 -4.38 -2.13 -19.64
C HIS A 62 -3.22 -2.25 -20.65
N PRO A 63 -2.97 -1.22 -21.49
CA PRO A 63 -1.92 -1.25 -22.51
C PRO A 63 -0.50 -1.37 -21.93
N ASP A 64 -0.31 -0.93 -20.68
CA ASP A 64 0.96 -1.00 -19.95
C ASP A 64 1.22 -2.38 -19.30
N ASN A 65 0.30 -3.33 -19.45
CA ASN A 65 0.49 -4.68 -18.94
C ASN A 65 1.37 -5.49 -19.92
N PRO A 66 2.64 -5.78 -19.55
CA PRO A 66 3.57 -6.50 -20.44
C PRO A 66 3.12 -7.95 -20.70
N LYS A 67 2.15 -8.49 -19.95
CA LYS A 67 1.57 -9.82 -20.18
C LYS A 67 0.46 -9.85 -21.22
N ARG A 68 0.01 -8.69 -21.72
CA ARG A 68 -0.93 -8.62 -22.86
C ARG A 68 -0.28 -9.08 -24.17
N SER A 69 1.05 -9.05 -24.24
CA SER A 69 1.84 -9.57 -25.36
C SER A 69 2.15 -11.06 -25.16
N LYS A 70 1.16 -11.93 -25.35
CA LYS A 70 1.39 -13.33 -25.71
C LYS A 70 0.20 -13.92 -26.44
#